data_AF-A0A536ECP0-F1
#
_entry.id   AF-A0A536ECP0-F1
#
_cell.length_a   1.000
_cell.length_b   1.000
_cell.length_c   1.000
_cell.angle_alpha   90.00
_cell.angle_beta   90.00
_cell.angle_gamma   90.00
#
_symmetry.space_group_name_H-M   'P 1'
#
loop_
_entity.id
_entity.type
_entity.pdbx_description
1 polymer ?
#
loop_
_entity_poly.entity_id
_entity_poly.type
_entity_poly.pdbx_seq_one_letter_code
_entity_poly.pdbx_strand_id
1 'polypeptide(L)'
;MKRRLGVQDVKTNDPTGMGFFPNWAWSWPLNRRVMYNRASADLAGNPWDPTRVAIKWDATQAKWVGDVPDYPATMKPYTEDPTAWLPFIMTGEGVGRLFSNSMVDGPFPEHYEPMEAPVKNPLHPTQSESPVAFIYTGGSGNFANVKDSFGTAADYPYVATSYRLTEHEHYVTQHVPLLAGLQPKPFVEIPEELANQKGIKSGDRVRVRSKRGKIEVLALVTKRLGPSTIDGKQ
;
A
#
# COMPACT_ATOMS: atom_id res chain seq x y z
N MET A 1 -2.91 10.43 35.45
CA MET A 1 -2.17 9.92 34.27
C MET A 1 -2.34 10.91 33.11
N LYS A 2 -1.44 11.91 32.97
CA LYS A 2 -1.51 12.96 31.94
C LYS A 2 -1.03 12.44 30.57
N ARG A 3 -1.84 11.62 29.87
CA ARG A 3 -1.53 11.09 28.53
C ARG A 3 -2.02 12.01 27.38
N ARG A 4 -2.03 13.34 27.55
CA ARG A 4 -2.64 14.27 26.57
C ARG A 4 -1.83 15.55 26.29
N LEU A 5 -0.51 15.49 26.27
CA LEU A 5 0.38 16.66 26.04
C LEU A 5 0.90 16.79 24.59
N GLY A 6 0.13 16.50 23.55
CA GLY A 6 0.66 16.43 22.18
C GLY A 6 0.19 17.58 21.34
N VAL A 7 -1.12 17.67 21.16
CA VAL A 7 -1.72 18.63 20.22
C VAL A 7 -2.36 19.83 20.93
N GLN A 8 -2.41 19.83 22.27
CA GLN A 8 -3.08 20.91 23.03
C GLN A 8 -2.30 22.23 22.98
N ASP A 9 -0.97 22.14 22.89
CA ASP A 9 -0.08 23.28 22.67
C ASP A 9 0.90 22.92 21.56
N VAL A 10 0.53 23.22 20.31
CA VAL A 10 1.30 22.82 19.12
C VAL A 10 2.69 23.44 19.13
N LYS A 11 2.83 24.72 19.51
CA LYS A 11 4.12 25.40 19.51
C LYS A 11 5.10 24.77 20.49
N THR A 12 4.63 24.40 21.68
CA THR A 12 5.47 23.76 22.70
C THR A 12 5.80 22.31 22.35
N ASN A 13 4.84 21.57 21.79
CA ASN A 13 4.99 20.13 21.58
C ASN A 13 5.55 19.75 20.20
N ASP A 14 5.52 20.68 19.25
CA ASP A 14 6.19 20.60 17.97
C ASP A 14 6.89 21.92 17.62
N PRO A 15 8.06 22.21 18.23
CA PRO A 15 8.79 23.44 17.98
C PRO A 15 9.32 23.55 16.54
N THR A 16 9.29 22.45 15.77
CA THR A 16 9.71 22.44 14.36
C THR A 16 8.64 22.99 13.43
N GLY A 17 7.36 22.93 13.84
CA GLY A 17 6.21 23.25 13.00
C GLY A 17 5.93 22.24 11.88
N MET A 18 6.63 21.10 11.85
CA MET A 18 6.55 20.09 10.79
C MET A 18 5.54 18.97 11.07
N GLY A 19 4.87 19.00 12.24
CA GLY A 19 3.93 17.99 12.68
C GLY A 19 4.57 16.75 13.31
N PHE A 20 5.81 16.84 13.81
CA PHE A 20 6.53 15.67 14.34
C PHE A 20 6.07 15.24 15.74
N PHE A 21 5.72 16.19 16.60
CA PHE A 21 5.26 15.94 17.98
C PHE A 21 6.11 14.89 18.74
N PRO A 22 7.44 15.09 18.88
CA PRO A 22 8.36 14.07 19.40
C PRO A 22 8.05 13.60 20.82
N ASN A 23 7.35 14.41 21.62
CA ASN A 23 6.95 14.07 23.00
C ASN A 23 5.61 13.31 23.09
N TRP A 24 4.92 13.07 21.97
CA TRP A 24 3.67 12.31 21.94
C TRP A 24 3.89 10.87 21.49
N ALA A 25 3.50 9.93 22.37
CA ALA A 25 3.78 8.51 22.20
C ALA A 25 5.28 8.28 21.86
N TRP A 26 5.59 7.21 21.14
CA TRP A 26 6.94 6.92 20.70
C TRP A 26 6.90 6.16 19.38
N SER A 27 7.66 6.62 18.38
CA SER A 27 7.79 5.93 17.09
C SER A 27 9.06 5.08 17.09
N TRP A 28 8.99 3.83 16.63
CA TRP A 28 10.22 3.11 16.33
C TRP A 28 10.77 3.59 14.97
N PRO A 29 12.10 3.56 14.75
CA PRO A 29 13.16 3.30 15.73
C PRO A 29 13.63 4.57 16.44
N LEU A 30 14.02 4.46 17.72
CA LEU A 30 14.60 5.55 18.54
C LEU A 30 13.83 6.89 18.48
N ASN A 31 12.51 6.86 18.30
CA ASN A 31 11.62 8.02 18.16
C ASN A 31 11.76 8.85 16.87
N ARG A 32 12.39 8.30 15.82
CA ARG A 32 12.41 8.91 14.48
C ARG A 32 10.99 9.00 13.94
N ARG A 33 10.54 10.20 13.58
CA ARG A 33 9.18 10.43 13.05
C ARG A 33 9.15 10.25 11.53
N VAL A 34 10.26 10.58 10.86
CA VAL A 34 10.45 10.39 9.42
C VAL A 34 11.70 9.52 9.20
N MET A 35 11.51 8.31 8.65
CA MET A 35 12.64 7.47 8.23
C MET A 35 13.40 8.09 7.06
N TYR A 36 14.69 7.78 6.96
CA TYR A 36 15.60 8.26 5.91
C TYR A 36 15.73 9.78 5.85
N ASN A 37 15.44 10.48 6.95
CA ASN A 37 15.40 11.94 6.98
C ASN A 37 16.74 12.61 6.66
N ARG A 38 17.89 11.91 6.71
CA ARG A 38 19.17 12.42 6.18
C ARG A 38 19.11 12.76 4.69
N ALA A 39 18.30 12.05 3.89
CA ALA A 39 18.11 12.34 2.48
C ALA A 39 17.30 13.63 2.21
N SER A 40 16.73 14.26 3.25
CA SER A 40 16.03 15.55 3.14
C SER A 40 16.99 16.75 3.00
N ALA A 41 18.29 16.52 3.13
CA ALA A 41 19.33 17.52 3.01
C ALA A 41 20.41 17.09 2.02
N ASP A 42 21.10 18.07 1.43
CA ASP A 42 22.21 17.88 0.51
C ASP A 42 23.45 17.25 1.19
N LEU A 43 24.55 17.15 0.43
CA LEU A 43 25.81 16.59 0.94
C LEU A 43 26.47 17.45 2.03
N ALA A 44 26.18 18.75 2.07
CA ALA A 44 26.62 19.69 3.10
C ALA A 44 25.67 19.75 4.31
N GLY A 45 24.53 19.05 4.25
CA GLY A 45 23.53 19.04 5.31
C GLY A 45 22.57 20.24 5.27
N ASN A 46 22.51 20.96 4.15
CA ASN A 46 21.49 21.97 3.90
C ASN A 46 20.19 21.31 3.44
N PRO A 47 19.04 21.64 4.03
CA PRO A 47 17.75 21.11 3.58
C PRO A 47 17.47 21.43 2.11
N TRP A 48 16.95 20.47 1.35
CA TRP A 48 16.51 20.71 -0.04
C TRP A 48 15.39 21.76 -0.13
N ASP A 49 14.50 21.74 0.87
CA ASP A 49 13.46 22.74 1.05
C ASP A 49 13.61 23.38 2.44
N PRO A 50 14.10 24.64 2.51
CA PRO A 50 14.25 25.37 3.77
C PRO A 50 12.95 25.61 4.56
N THR A 51 11.78 25.48 3.92
CA THR A 51 10.47 25.61 4.58
C THR A 51 9.97 24.30 5.17
N ARG A 52 10.58 23.17 4.81
CA ARG A 52 10.21 21.80 5.23
C ARG A 52 11.43 21.04 5.75
N VAL A 53 12.03 21.56 6.81
CA VAL A 53 13.27 21.00 7.38
C VAL A 53 12.96 19.80 8.26
N ALA A 54 13.25 18.59 7.77
CA ALA A 54 13.19 17.40 8.61
C ALA A 54 14.38 17.34 9.57
N ILE A 55 15.60 17.35 9.03
CA ILE A 55 16.84 17.57 9.78
C ILE A 55 17.80 18.46 9.00
N LYS A 56 18.72 19.13 9.70
CA LYS A 56 19.85 19.88 9.11
C LYS A 56 21.09 19.74 9.97
N TRP A 57 22.26 19.93 9.38
CA TRP A 57 23.51 20.00 10.13
C TRP A 57 23.64 21.35 10.85
N ASP A 58 23.83 21.33 12.16
CA ASP A 58 24.21 22.50 12.94
C ASP A 58 25.72 22.41 13.23
N ALA A 59 26.51 23.13 12.44
CA ALA A 59 27.96 23.15 12.58
C ALA A 59 28.44 23.73 13.93
N THR A 60 27.65 24.61 14.56
CA THR A 60 27.98 25.18 15.87
C THR A 60 27.84 24.13 16.97
N GLN A 61 26.80 23.29 16.88
CA GLN A 61 26.54 22.21 17.82
C GLN A 61 27.19 20.86 17.42
N ALA A 62 27.83 20.81 16.26
CA ALA A 62 28.40 19.60 15.64
C ALA A 62 27.42 18.40 15.64
N LYS A 63 26.14 18.65 15.32
CA LYS A 63 25.10 17.62 15.28
C LYS A 63 23.98 17.92 14.31
N TRP A 64 23.23 16.89 13.92
CA TRP A 64 21.96 17.03 13.21
C TRP A 64 20.84 17.47 14.14
N VAL A 65 20.08 18.50 13.74
CA VAL A 65 18.96 19.08 14.49
C VAL A 65 17.67 19.05 13.68
N GLY A 66 16.52 18.97 14.34
CA GLY A 66 15.20 18.77 13.71
C GLY A 66 14.47 17.61 14.37
N ASP A 67 13.97 16.67 13.55
CA ASP A 67 13.59 15.33 14.01
C ASP A 67 14.81 14.56 14.58
N VAL A 68 14.57 13.41 15.24
CA VAL A 68 15.65 12.48 15.56
C VAL A 68 16.29 11.99 14.25
N PRO A 69 17.61 12.14 14.06
CA PRO A 69 18.25 11.74 12.81
C PRO A 69 18.16 10.23 12.60
N ASP A 70 17.71 9.82 11.41
CA ASP A 70 17.88 8.46 10.89
C ASP A 70 19.29 8.27 10.31
N TYR A 71 20.26 8.62 11.14
CA TYR A 71 21.66 8.83 10.83
C TYR A 71 22.42 9.04 12.15
N PRO A 72 23.73 8.76 12.25
CA PRO A 72 24.46 9.06 13.48
C PRO A 72 24.42 10.57 13.78
N ALA A 73 23.95 10.93 14.98
CA ALA A 73 23.59 12.31 15.29
C ALA A 73 24.74 13.33 15.19
N THR A 74 25.99 12.88 15.36
CA THR A 74 27.19 13.72 15.33
C THR A 74 28.07 13.45 14.11
N MET A 75 27.61 12.62 13.16
CA MET A 75 28.38 12.36 11.94
C MET A 75 28.34 13.58 11.02
N LYS A 76 29.52 14.05 10.65
CA LYS A 76 29.67 15.23 9.80
C LYS A 76 29.04 15.02 8.41
N PRO A 77 28.63 16.10 7.73
CA PRO A 77 28.21 16.03 6.34
C PRO A 77 29.35 15.56 5.44
N TYR A 78 29.01 15.04 4.27
CA TYR A 78 29.97 14.47 3.32
C TYR A 78 30.99 15.51 2.82
N THR A 79 30.58 16.78 2.72
CA THR A 79 31.50 17.88 2.34
C THR A 79 32.56 18.19 3.40
N GLU A 80 32.34 17.76 4.66
CA GLU A 80 33.31 17.92 5.76
C GLU A 80 34.09 16.63 6.05
N ASP A 81 33.52 15.46 5.75
CA ASP A 81 34.15 14.15 5.92
C ASP A 81 33.72 13.20 4.78
N PRO A 82 34.60 12.85 3.83
CA PRO A 82 34.27 11.97 2.72
C PRO A 82 34.03 10.51 3.14
N THR A 83 34.30 10.15 4.39
CA THR A 83 33.98 8.83 4.98
C THR A 83 32.61 8.80 5.67
N ALA A 84 31.89 9.94 5.69
CA ALA A 84 30.53 10.02 6.19
C ALA A 84 29.62 9.01 5.48
N TRP A 85 28.71 8.41 6.24
CA TRP A 85 27.78 7.42 5.72
C TRP A 85 26.82 8.03 4.70
N LEU A 86 26.26 7.19 3.84
CA LEU A 86 25.18 7.60 2.96
C LEU A 86 23.82 7.46 3.70
N PRO A 87 22.76 8.16 3.24
CA PRO A 87 21.53 8.35 4.03
C PRO A 87 20.74 7.07 4.37
N PHE A 88 20.95 5.95 3.68
CA PHE A 88 20.17 4.72 3.89
C PHE A 88 20.94 3.72 4.75
N ILE A 89 21.04 4.02 6.05
CA ILE A 89 21.93 3.33 7.00
C ILE A 89 21.69 1.82 7.18
N MET A 90 20.55 1.31 6.74
CA MET A 90 20.21 -0.12 6.82
C MET A 90 20.57 -0.91 5.55
N THR A 91 21.07 -0.23 4.52
CA THR A 91 21.58 -0.85 3.29
C THR A 91 23.09 -0.93 3.35
N GLY A 92 23.70 -2.00 2.83
CA GLY A 92 25.15 -2.21 2.91
C GLY A 92 25.95 -1.16 2.12
N GLU A 93 25.36 -0.66 1.05
CA GLU A 93 25.89 0.40 0.19
C GLU A 93 25.46 1.81 0.63
N GLY A 94 24.53 1.93 1.58
CA GLY A 94 24.03 3.21 2.10
C GLY A 94 23.10 4.01 1.17
N VAL A 95 22.62 3.45 0.05
CA VAL A 95 21.75 4.10 -0.93
C VAL A 95 20.39 3.43 -1.11
N GLY A 96 19.42 4.20 -1.61
CA GLY A 96 18.17 3.65 -2.15
C GLY A 96 18.41 2.94 -3.49
N ARG A 97 17.85 1.75 -3.67
CA ARG A 97 18.05 0.92 -4.86
C ARG A 97 17.03 1.22 -5.94
N LEU A 98 17.48 1.74 -7.08
CA LEU A 98 16.71 1.73 -8.33
C LEU A 98 16.79 0.35 -9.01
N PHE A 99 17.96 -0.29 -8.94
CA PHE A 99 18.19 -1.68 -9.34
C PHE A 99 18.33 -2.53 -8.07
N SER A 100 17.46 -3.52 -7.87
CA SER A 100 17.45 -4.34 -6.66
C SER A 100 17.90 -5.78 -6.91
N ASN A 101 18.95 -6.24 -6.23
CA ASN A 101 19.36 -7.65 -6.28
C ASN A 101 18.61 -8.57 -5.30
N SER A 102 17.61 -8.04 -4.59
CA SER A 102 16.95 -8.74 -3.47
C SER A 102 15.55 -9.28 -3.81
N MET A 103 15.05 -8.99 -5.01
CA MET A 103 13.72 -9.42 -5.46
C MET A 103 13.81 -10.73 -6.23
N VAL A 104 12.81 -11.60 -6.06
CA VAL A 104 12.77 -12.93 -6.69
C VAL A 104 12.39 -12.84 -8.18
N ASP A 105 11.65 -11.82 -8.56
CA ASP A 105 11.06 -11.58 -9.88
C ASP A 105 11.87 -10.63 -10.78
N GLY A 106 13.05 -10.22 -10.33
CA GLY A 106 14.01 -9.45 -11.11
C GLY A 106 14.35 -8.09 -10.50
N PRO A 107 15.38 -7.41 -11.04
CA PRO A 107 15.93 -6.21 -10.40
C PRO A 107 15.19 -4.92 -10.71
N PHE A 108 14.29 -4.96 -11.70
CA PHE A 108 13.38 -3.88 -12.05
C PHE A 108 11.95 -4.43 -12.03
N PRO A 109 10.95 -3.59 -11.67
CA PRO A 109 9.55 -3.96 -11.84
C PRO A 109 9.22 -4.22 -13.30
N GLU A 110 8.43 -5.27 -13.55
CA GLU A 110 7.86 -5.61 -14.85
C GLU A 110 6.39 -5.98 -14.66
N HIS A 111 5.54 -5.64 -15.64
CA HIS A 111 4.11 -5.90 -15.52
C HIS A 111 3.81 -7.36 -15.85
N TYR A 112 3.15 -8.05 -14.91
CA TYR A 112 2.58 -9.38 -15.14
C TYR A 112 1.10 -9.37 -14.74
N GLU A 113 0.29 -10.09 -15.50
CA GLU A 113 -1.14 -10.24 -15.22
C GLU A 113 -1.38 -11.12 -13.98
N PRO A 114 -2.49 -10.89 -13.25
CA PRO A 114 -2.97 -11.84 -12.25
C PRO A 114 -3.26 -13.22 -12.86
N MET A 115 -3.23 -14.27 -12.02
CA MET A 115 -3.52 -15.65 -12.45
C MET A 115 -4.90 -15.86 -13.09
N GLU A 116 -5.86 -15.00 -12.78
CA GLU A 116 -7.22 -15.01 -13.35
C GLU A 116 -7.51 -13.67 -14.05
N ALA A 117 -6.65 -13.30 -15.00
CA ALA A 117 -6.87 -12.11 -15.83
C ALA A 117 -7.90 -12.38 -16.94
N PRO A 118 -8.72 -11.37 -17.32
CA PRO A 118 -9.69 -11.49 -18.42
C PRO A 118 -9.02 -11.46 -19.81
N VAL A 119 -7.75 -11.06 -19.87
CA VAL A 119 -6.91 -10.95 -21.08
C VAL A 119 -5.54 -11.54 -20.82
N LYS A 120 -4.79 -11.84 -21.89
CA LYS A 120 -3.36 -12.11 -21.77
C LYS A 120 -2.61 -10.79 -21.65
N ASN A 121 -1.44 -10.82 -21.04
CA ASN A 121 -0.54 -9.67 -20.95
C ASN A 121 -0.21 -9.12 -22.35
N PRO A 122 -0.58 -7.86 -22.66
CA PRO A 122 -0.30 -7.28 -23.97
C PRO A 122 1.18 -7.00 -24.25
N LEU A 123 2.01 -6.82 -23.22
CA LEU A 123 3.44 -6.50 -23.36
C LEU A 123 4.26 -7.73 -23.76
N HIS A 124 3.97 -8.88 -23.18
CA HIS A 124 4.63 -10.15 -23.48
C HIS A 124 3.65 -11.33 -23.33
N PRO A 125 2.80 -11.59 -24.34
CA PRO A 125 1.71 -12.57 -24.25
C PRO A 125 2.13 -14.02 -24.01
N THR A 126 3.41 -14.35 -24.25
CA THR A 126 3.98 -15.67 -24.00
C THR A 126 4.31 -15.91 -22.52
N GLN A 127 4.42 -14.84 -21.72
CA GLN A 127 4.63 -14.88 -20.28
C GLN A 127 3.63 -13.93 -19.62
N SER A 128 2.37 -14.36 -19.51
CA SER A 128 1.30 -13.46 -19.08
C SER A 128 1.41 -13.15 -17.57
N GLU A 129 1.49 -14.21 -16.76
CA GLU A 129 1.60 -14.15 -15.31
C GLU A 129 3.07 -14.10 -14.85
N SER A 130 3.32 -13.83 -13.57
CA SER A 130 4.68 -13.79 -13.02
C SER A 130 5.37 -15.16 -13.18
N PRO A 131 6.60 -15.22 -13.75
CA PRO A 131 7.31 -16.48 -14.01
C PRO A 131 7.81 -17.17 -12.74
N VAL A 132 7.83 -16.45 -11.61
CA VAL A 132 8.30 -16.95 -10.31
C VAL A 132 7.17 -17.10 -9.29
N ALA A 133 5.92 -16.95 -9.71
CA ALA A 133 4.78 -17.17 -8.84
C ALA A 133 4.75 -18.62 -8.35
N PHE A 134 4.80 -18.80 -7.03
CA PHE A 134 4.69 -20.13 -6.44
C PHE A 134 3.24 -20.62 -6.52
N ILE A 135 3.03 -21.74 -7.23
CA ILE A 135 1.73 -22.41 -7.31
C ILE A 135 1.87 -23.81 -6.71
N TYR A 136 1.06 -24.09 -5.71
CA TYR A 136 1.04 -25.41 -5.09
C TYR A 136 0.33 -26.43 -5.99
N THR A 137 1.07 -27.43 -6.46
CA THR A 137 0.56 -28.48 -7.36
C THR A 137 0.58 -29.88 -6.75
N GLY A 138 0.80 -30.01 -5.43
CA GLY A 138 1.05 -31.30 -4.77
C GLY A 138 -0.11 -31.79 -3.89
N GLY A 139 -0.75 -32.92 -4.24
CA GLY A 139 -1.57 -33.68 -3.30
C GLY A 139 -2.63 -34.56 -3.96
N SER A 140 -3.49 -35.18 -3.15
CA SER A 140 -4.69 -35.92 -3.56
C SER A 140 -5.97 -35.26 -3.04
N GLY A 141 -6.99 -35.09 -3.90
CA GLY A 141 -8.31 -34.51 -3.56
C GLY A 141 -8.71 -33.34 -4.46
N ASN A 142 -9.97 -32.87 -4.33
CA ASN A 142 -10.59 -31.85 -5.22
C ASN A 142 -9.91 -30.46 -5.25
N PHE A 143 -8.95 -30.20 -4.34
CA PHE A 143 -8.20 -28.94 -4.24
C PHE A 143 -6.68 -29.16 -4.23
N ALA A 144 -6.23 -30.36 -4.60
CA ALA A 144 -4.84 -30.75 -4.41
C ALA A 144 -3.89 -30.18 -5.48
N ASN A 145 -4.43 -29.71 -6.60
CA ASN A 145 -3.74 -28.90 -7.57
C ASN A 145 -4.40 -27.52 -7.61
N VAL A 146 -3.74 -26.49 -7.08
CA VAL A 146 -4.30 -25.13 -7.01
C VAL A 146 -4.65 -24.59 -8.40
N LYS A 147 -3.98 -25.07 -9.45
CA LYS A 147 -4.32 -24.73 -10.84
C LYS A 147 -5.75 -25.10 -11.22
N ASP A 148 -6.29 -26.18 -10.66
CA ASP A 148 -7.65 -26.61 -10.92
C ASP A 148 -8.68 -25.69 -10.24
N SER A 149 -8.25 -24.83 -9.32
CA SER A 149 -9.10 -23.85 -8.64
C SER A 149 -9.17 -22.48 -9.33
N PHE A 150 -8.40 -22.26 -10.39
CA PHE A 150 -8.48 -21.04 -11.22
C PHE A 150 -9.52 -21.19 -12.34
N GLY A 151 -10.39 -20.18 -12.44
CA GLY A 151 -11.35 -19.97 -13.50
C GLY A 151 -10.71 -19.46 -14.77
N THR A 152 -11.48 -19.49 -15.86
CA THR A 152 -11.09 -18.89 -17.14
C THR A 152 -12.02 -17.72 -17.43
N ALA A 153 -11.57 -16.76 -18.24
CA ALA A 153 -12.40 -15.65 -18.70
C ALA A 153 -13.66 -16.11 -19.46
N ALA A 154 -13.67 -17.32 -20.03
CA ALA A 154 -14.84 -17.89 -20.69
C ALA A 154 -15.98 -18.17 -19.70
N ASP A 155 -15.64 -18.63 -18.49
CA ASP A 155 -16.62 -18.98 -17.45
C ASP A 155 -16.87 -17.83 -16.45
N TYR A 156 -15.83 -17.03 -16.22
CA TYR A 156 -15.77 -15.95 -15.22
C TYR A 156 -15.19 -14.67 -15.86
N PRO A 157 -15.96 -13.95 -16.70
CA PRO A 157 -15.44 -12.87 -17.55
C PRO A 157 -15.22 -11.53 -16.82
N TYR A 158 -15.73 -11.38 -15.61
CA TYR A 158 -15.71 -10.10 -14.89
C TYR A 158 -14.61 -10.08 -13.83
N VAL A 159 -13.84 -9.00 -13.80
CA VAL A 159 -12.93 -8.73 -12.69
C VAL A 159 -13.76 -8.41 -11.45
N ALA A 160 -13.57 -9.20 -10.41
CA ALA A 160 -14.15 -8.96 -9.10
C ALA A 160 -13.03 -8.66 -8.09
N THR A 161 -13.24 -7.67 -7.23
CA THR A 161 -12.30 -7.30 -6.17
C THR A 161 -13.05 -7.15 -4.85
N SER A 162 -12.32 -7.28 -3.73
CA SER A 162 -12.85 -7.04 -2.40
C SER A 162 -12.14 -5.86 -1.75
N TYR A 163 -12.91 -5.06 -1.00
CA TYR A 163 -12.42 -3.85 -0.34
C TYR A 163 -13.19 -3.64 0.97
N ARG A 164 -12.94 -2.51 1.64
CA ARG A 164 -13.49 -2.19 2.96
C ARG A 164 -14.50 -1.05 2.89
N LEU A 165 -15.43 -1.04 3.85
CA LEU A 165 -16.32 0.09 4.10
C LEU A 165 -15.95 0.69 5.45
N THR A 166 -16.03 2.02 5.55
CA THR A 166 -15.63 2.78 6.74
C THR A 166 -16.29 2.26 8.02
N GLU A 167 -17.54 1.79 7.91
CA GLU A 167 -18.36 1.31 9.02
C GLU A 167 -17.95 -0.10 9.52
N HIS A 168 -17.06 -0.81 8.80
CA HIS A 168 -16.66 -2.17 9.14
C HIS A 168 -15.15 -2.40 9.19
N GLU A 169 -14.67 -2.88 10.35
CA GLU A 169 -13.34 -3.45 10.53
C GLU A 169 -13.44 -4.98 10.53
N HIS A 170 -13.21 -5.55 9.34
CA HIS A 170 -13.29 -6.98 9.06
C HIS A 170 -14.59 -7.56 9.64
N TYR A 171 -14.50 -8.52 10.56
CA TYR A 171 -15.64 -9.21 11.15
C TYR A 171 -15.97 -8.74 12.57
N VAL A 172 -15.15 -7.88 13.18
CA VAL A 172 -15.28 -7.52 14.59
C VAL A 172 -16.45 -6.56 14.81
N THR A 173 -16.55 -5.54 13.96
CA THR A 173 -17.56 -4.49 14.06
C THR A 173 -18.96 -4.95 13.67
N GLN A 174 -19.11 -6.14 13.10
CA GLN A 174 -20.42 -6.75 12.84
C GLN A 174 -21.17 -7.04 14.15
N HIS A 175 -20.44 -7.12 15.28
CA HIS A 175 -21.01 -7.25 16.62
C HIS A 175 -21.29 -5.91 17.31
N VAL A 176 -21.07 -4.77 16.64
CA VAL A 176 -21.36 -3.42 17.18
C VAL A 176 -22.68 -2.94 16.57
N PRO A 177 -23.80 -2.92 17.32
CA PRO A 177 -25.14 -2.71 16.74
C PRO A 177 -25.30 -1.41 15.96
N LEU A 178 -24.65 -0.32 16.39
CA LEU A 178 -24.73 0.96 15.68
C LEU A 178 -24.02 0.91 14.32
N LEU A 179 -22.85 0.25 14.24
CA LEU A 179 -22.10 0.11 12.99
C LEU A 179 -22.79 -0.88 12.05
N ALA A 180 -23.25 -2.01 12.58
CA ALA A 180 -24.09 -2.95 11.84
C ALA A 180 -25.39 -2.29 11.36
N GLY A 181 -25.95 -1.33 12.11
CA GLY A 181 -27.11 -0.54 11.67
C GLY A 181 -26.83 0.34 10.44
N LEU A 182 -25.62 0.89 10.31
CA LEU A 182 -25.21 1.72 9.17
C LEU A 182 -24.96 0.90 7.90
N GLN A 183 -24.34 -0.29 8.03
CA GLN A 183 -24.13 -1.24 6.93
C GLN A 183 -24.64 -2.64 7.32
N PRO A 184 -25.96 -2.89 7.23
CA PRO A 184 -26.57 -4.08 7.81
C PRO A 184 -26.46 -5.34 6.96
N LYS A 185 -26.10 -5.21 5.68
CA LYS A 185 -26.11 -6.34 4.73
C LYS A 185 -24.92 -6.25 3.79
N PRO A 186 -24.36 -7.39 3.38
CA PRO A 186 -23.38 -7.42 2.30
C PRO A 186 -24.06 -7.03 0.98
N PHE A 187 -23.31 -6.32 0.14
CA PHE A 187 -23.70 -5.97 -1.21
C PHE A 187 -22.50 -6.09 -2.16
N VAL A 188 -22.77 -6.05 -3.46
CA VAL A 188 -21.76 -5.94 -4.51
C VAL A 188 -22.02 -4.68 -5.33
N GLU A 189 -20.98 -3.91 -5.60
CA GLU A 189 -21.07 -2.78 -6.53
C GLU A 189 -20.97 -3.28 -7.97
N ILE A 190 -21.87 -2.79 -8.82
CA ILE A 190 -21.92 -3.16 -10.24
C ILE A 190 -21.99 -1.86 -11.06
N PRO A 191 -21.14 -1.69 -12.09
CA PRO A 191 -21.25 -0.55 -12.99
C PRO A 191 -22.58 -0.57 -13.74
N GLU A 192 -23.11 0.61 -14.05
CA GLU A 192 -24.43 0.77 -14.69
C GLU A 192 -24.54 0.00 -16.01
N GLU A 193 -23.48 -0.03 -16.81
CA GLU A 193 -23.42 -0.72 -18.10
C GLU A 193 -23.57 -2.24 -17.94
N LEU A 194 -22.85 -2.85 -17.00
CA LEU A 194 -22.96 -4.28 -16.72
C LEU A 194 -24.34 -4.62 -16.13
N ALA A 195 -24.85 -3.75 -15.26
CA ALA A 195 -26.19 -3.91 -14.70
C ALA A 195 -27.27 -3.90 -15.80
N ASN A 196 -27.18 -2.95 -16.75
CA ASN A 196 -28.08 -2.86 -17.89
C ASN A 196 -28.00 -4.11 -18.80
N GLN A 197 -26.79 -4.57 -19.12
CA GLN A 197 -26.58 -5.79 -19.91
C GLN A 197 -27.19 -7.04 -19.26
N LYS A 198 -27.16 -7.11 -17.93
CA LYS A 198 -27.70 -8.25 -17.15
C LYS A 198 -29.14 -8.07 -16.69
N GLY A 199 -29.75 -6.91 -16.93
CA GLY A 199 -31.08 -6.57 -16.43
C GLY A 199 -31.15 -6.48 -14.89
N ILE A 200 -30.07 -6.09 -14.23
CA ILE A 200 -29.96 -5.97 -12.76
C ILE A 200 -30.28 -4.53 -12.36
N LYS A 201 -31.13 -4.36 -11.34
CA LYS A 201 -31.41 -3.07 -10.70
C LYS A 201 -30.75 -3.01 -9.33
N SER A 202 -30.49 -1.79 -8.85
CA SER A 202 -29.99 -1.61 -7.49
C SER A 202 -31.02 -2.14 -6.49
N GLY A 203 -30.56 -2.92 -5.50
CA GLY A 203 -31.40 -3.62 -4.53
C GLY A 203 -31.77 -5.06 -4.92
N ASP A 204 -31.55 -5.47 -6.17
CA ASP A 204 -31.82 -6.86 -6.57
C ASP A 204 -30.88 -7.83 -5.84
N ARG A 205 -31.38 -9.03 -5.54
CA ARG A 205 -30.52 -10.13 -5.08
C ARG A 205 -29.78 -10.71 -6.27
N VAL A 206 -28.45 -10.68 -6.21
CA VAL A 206 -27.57 -11.19 -7.24
C VAL A 206 -26.66 -12.29 -6.68
N ARG A 207 -26.20 -13.17 -7.56
CA ARG A 207 -25.23 -14.22 -7.22
C ARG A 207 -23.90 -13.91 -7.88
N VAL A 208 -22.87 -13.68 -7.06
CA VAL A 208 -21.48 -13.53 -7.51
C VAL A 208 -20.80 -14.89 -7.35
N ARG A 209 -20.14 -15.39 -8.39
CA ARG A 209 -19.49 -16.71 -8.38
C ARG A 209 -18.08 -16.66 -8.98
N SER A 210 -17.20 -17.49 -8.44
CA SER A 210 -15.90 -17.86 -9.01
C SER A 210 -15.83 -19.39 -9.16
N LYS A 211 -14.70 -19.92 -9.63
CA LYS A 211 -14.48 -21.38 -9.63
C LYS A 211 -14.47 -21.98 -8.22
N ARG A 212 -14.18 -21.16 -7.21
CA ARG A 212 -14.02 -21.58 -5.81
C ARG A 212 -15.32 -21.55 -5.01
N GLY A 213 -16.36 -20.88 -5.50
CA GLY A 213 -17.61 -20.78 -4.77
C GLY A 213 -18.50 -19.63 -5.23
N LYS A 214 -19.52 -19.33 -4.42
CA LYS A 214 -20.50 -18.28 -4.70
C LYS A 214 -20.98 -17.59 -3.42
N ILE A 215 -21.44 -16.35 -3.58
CA ILE A 215 -22.19 -15.59 -2.57
C ILE A 215 -23.47 -15.03 -3.18
N GLU A 216 -24.48 -14.79 -2.35
CA GLU A 216 -25.72 -14.12 -2.75
C GLU A 216 -25.89 -12.86 -1.91
N VAL A 217 -25.93 -11.71 -2.57
CA VAL A 217 -25.88 -10.39 -1.93
C VAL A 217 -26.78 -9.40 -2.68
N LEU A 218 -26.98 -8.20 -2.14
CA LEU A 218 -27.71 -7.14 -2.83
C LEU A 218 -26.81 -6.46 -3.87
N ALA A 219 -27.36 -6.03 -5.00
CA ALA A 219 -26.65 -5.21 -5.97
C ALA A 219 -26.72 -3.73 -5.58
N LEU A 220 -25.59 -3.04 -5.62
CA LEU A 220 -25.51 -1.58 -5.63
C LEU A 220 -25.07 -1.14 -7.02
N VAL A 221 -26.03 -0.75 -7.85
CA VAL A 221 -25.73 -0.26 -9.21
C VAL A 221 -25.25 1.18 -9.10
N THR A 222 -24.07 1.49 -9.65
CA THR A 222 -23.45 2.80 -9.45
C THR A 222 -22.59 3.25 -10.63
N LYS A 223 -22.54 4.57 -10.85
CA LYS A 223 -21.64 5.24 -11.82
C LYS A 223 -20.22 5.48 -11.29
N ARG A 224 -19.94 5.12 -10.04
CA ARG A 224 -18.59 5.19 -9.46
C ARG A 224 -17.65 4.17 -10.10
N LEU A 225 -18.21 3.09 -10.63
CA LEU A 225 -17.52 2.10 -11.44
C LEU A 225 -17.87 2.37 -12.91
N GLY A 226 -16.88 2.22 -13.78
CA GLY A 226 -17.06 2.35 -15.22
C GLY A 226 -16.42 1.19 -15.98
N PRO A 227 -16.88 0.89 -17.19
CA PRO A 227 -16.27 -0.11 -18.03
C PRO A 227 -14.85 0.32 -18.42
N SER A 228 -13.96 -0.65 -18.59
CA SER A 228 -12.59 -0.41 -19.05
C SER A 228 -12.38 -1.18 -20.34
N THR A 229 -11.81 -0.53 -21.36
CA THR A 229 -11.39 -1.23 -22.58
C THR A 229 -9.95 -1.71 -22.42
N ILE A 230 -9.76 -3.02 -22.37
CA ILE A 230 -8.46 -3.69 -22.16
C ILE A 230 -8.23 -4.66 -23.30
N ASP A 231 -7.14 -4.49 -24.05
CA ASP A 231 -6.80 -5.32 -25.22
C ASP A 231 -7.97 -5.49 -26.20
N GLY A 232 -8.69 -4.39 -26.46
CA GLY A 232 -9.86 -4.37 -27.34
C GLY A 232 -11.12 -5.04 -26.78
N LYS A 233 -11.11 -5.49 -25.52
CA LYS A 233 -12.27 -6.06 -24.82
C LYS A 233 -12.83 -5.06 -23.80
N GLN A 234 -14.16 -5.01 -23.68
CA GLN A 234 -14.86 -4.18 -22.69
C GLN A 234 -15.26 -5.01 -21.46
#